data_AF-A0A443QNF8-F1
#
_entry.id   AF-A0A443QNF8-F1
#
_cell.length_a   1.000
_cell.length_b   1.000
_cell.length_c   1.000
_cell.angle_alpha   90.00
_cell.angle_beta   90.00
_cell.angle_gamma   90.00
#
_symmetry.space_group_name_H-M   'P 1'
#
loop_
_entity.id
_entity.type
_entity.pdbx_description
1 polymer ?
#
loop_
_entity_poly.entity_id
_entity_poly.type
_entity_poly.pdbx_seq_one_letter_code
_entity_poly.pdbx_strand_id
1 'polypeptide(L)'
;MVVTYSNEVLRLVIAQICQNIGWNGIGNQSLEILIEVCRRYIEELGKVTTAFANQYNRVEPTLDDLACAFSQLDIRLSDLEDYFNNVDPVNFARSDPPRLPVASRAASRLTFPDPSEIETRAEYYEEWLPSL
;
A
#
# COMPACT_ATOMS: atom_id res chain seq x y z
N MET A 1 -12.18 7.37 1.50
CA MET A 1 -11.94 7.22 2.94
C MET A 1 -10.61 6.51 3.24
N VAL A 2 -10.31 5.35 2.64
CA VAL A 2 -8.99 4.67 2.82
C VAL A 2 -7.85 5.41 2.10
N VAL A 3 -8.01 5.72 0.81
CA VAL A 3 -6.99 6.46 0.02
C VAL A 3 -6.69 7.83 0.64
N THR A 4 -7.73 8.51 1.12
CA THR A 4 -7.58 9.80 1.81
C THR A 4 -6.79 9.65 3.11
N TYR A 5 -7.02 8.58 3.88
CA TYR A 5 -6.25 8.32 5.10
C TYR A 5 -4.78 8.00 4.80
N SER A 6 -4.49 7.16 3.80
CA SER A 6 -3.12 6.84 3.41
C SER A 6 -2.34 8.08 2.94
N ASN A 7 -3.00 8.99 2.21
CA ASN A 7 -2.41 10.27 1.82
C ASN A 7 -2.10 11.17 3.03
N GLU A 8 -2.98 11.23 4.02
CA GLU A 8 -2.72 11.97 5.26
C GLU A 8 -1.55 11.38 6.07
N VAL A 9 -1.42 10.05 6.08
CA VAL A 9 -0.25 9.38 6.68
C VAL A 9 1.02 9.77 5.93
N LEU A 10 1.01 9.72 4.59
CA LEU A 10 2.18 10.08 3.79
C LEU A 10 2.55 11.56 3.95
N ARG A 11 1.55 12.46 4.03
CA ARG A 11 1.72 13.88 4.37
C ARG A 11 2.45 14.04 5.70
N LEU A 12 2.04 13.28 6.72
CA LEU A 12 2.65 13.31 8.04
C LEU A 12 4.10 12.82 8.00
N VAL A 13 4.37 11.69 7.34
CA VAL A 13 5.73 11.14 7.19
C VAL A 13 6.66 12.15 6.50
N ILE A 14 6.23 12.76 5.40
CA ILE A 14 7.04 13.75 4.68
C ILE A 14 7.30 14.98 5.54
N ALA A 15 6.30 15.47 6.27
CA ALA A 15 6.48 16.57 7.21
C ALA A 15 7.51 16.24 8.30
N GLN A 16 7.50 15.02 8.83
CA GLN A 16 8.47 14.56 9.81
C GLN A 16 9.89 14.46 9.23
N ILE A 17 10.03 13.99 7.98
CA ILE A 17 11.32 13.99 7.27
C ILE A 17 11.84 15.42 7.09
N CYS A 18 10.98 16.35 6.66
CA CYS A 18 11.36 17.76 6.54
C CYS A 18 11.83 18.36 7.88
N GLN A 19 11.12 18.08 8.97
CA GLN A 19 11.50 18.53 10.30
C GLN A 19 12.85 17.93 10.74
N ASN A 20 13.09 16.63 10.48
CA ASN A 20 14.35 15.98 10.83
C ASN A 20 15.54 16.58 10.07
N ILE A 21 15.33 17.01 8.82
CA ILE A 21 16.35 17.74 8.03
C ILE A 21 16.58 19.18 8.56
N GLY A 22 15.66 19.72 9.37
CA GLY A 22 15.76 21.07 9.96
C GLY A 22 14.88 22.13 9.29
N TRP A 23 13.91 21.73 8.46
CA TRP A 23 12.96 22.66 7.85
C TRP A 23 11.87 23.07 8.85
N ASN A 24 11.63 24.37 8.97
CA ASN A 24 10.59 24.94 9.85
C ASN A 24 9.24 25.16 9.14
N GLY A 25 9.18 24.92 7.83
CA GLY A 25 7.96 25.09 7.04
C GLY A 25 8.13 24.66 5.59
N ILE A 26 7.03 24.31 4.95
CA ILE A 26 6.96 23.91 3.54
C ILE A 26 5.69 24.48 2.91
N GLY A 27 5.77 24.92 1.66
CA GLY A 27 4.59 25.35 0.91
C GLY A 27 3.66 24.18 0.61
N ASN A 28 2.34 24.38 0.71
CA ASN A 28 1.36 23.31 0.49
C ASN A 28 1.50 22.64 -0.89
N GLN A 29 1.72 23.40 -1.96
CA GLN A 29 1.88 22.83 -3.31
C GLN A 29 3.11 21.90 -3.41
N SER A 30 4.24 22.30 -2.81
CA SER A 30 5.45 21.48 -2.78
C SER A 30 5.24 20.19 -2.00
N LEU A 31 4.54 20.27 -0.86
CA LEU A 31 4.21 19.09 -0.06
C LEU A 31 3.31 18.11 -0.82
N GLU A 32 2.26 18.59 -1.51
CA GLU A 32 1.40 17.74 -2.34
C GLU A 32 2.18 17.03 -3.45
N ILE A 33 3.13 17.73 -4.09
CA ILE A 33 3.99 17.13 -5.12
C ILE A 33 4.88 16.05 -4.51
N LEU A 34 5.50 16.29 -3.36
CA LEU A 34 6.32 15.28 -2.67
C LEU A 34 5.51 14.05 -2.27
N ILE A 35 4.27 14.24 -1.78
CA ILE A 35 3.35 13.14 -1.48
C ILE A 35 3.11 12.29 -2.74
N GLU A 36 2.81 12.93 -3.86
CA GLU A 36 2.54 12.21 -5.11
C GLU A 36 3.78 11.49 -5.66
N VAL A 37 4.95 12.13 -5.60
CA VAL A 37 6.23 11.53 -6.01
C VAL A 37 6.56 10.32 -5.14
N CYS A 38 6.50 10.46 -3.81
CA CYS A 38 6.77 9.36 -2.89
C CYS A 38 5.79 8.19 -3.11
N ARG A 39 4.49 8.48 -3.27
CA ARG A 39 3.47 7.46 -3.52
C ARG A 39 3.77 6.68 -4.80
N ARG A 40 4.00 7.39 -5.91
CA ARG A 40 4.34 6.77 -7.20
C ARG A 40 5.63 5.98 -7.14
N TYR A 41 6.63 6.49 -6.43
CA TYR A 41 7.92 5.79 -6.30
C TYR A 41 7.77 4.45 -5.55
N ILE A 42 7.01 4.42 -4.45
CA ILE A 42 6.70 3.18 -3.72
C ILE A 42 5.90 2.20 -4.60
N GLU A 43 4.92 2.71 -5.35
CA GLU A 43 4.13 1.90 -6.29
C GLU A 43 5.02 1.29 -7.39
N GLU A 44 5.91 2.08 -8.01
CA GLU A 44 6.83 1.61 -9.03
C GLU A 44 7.84 0.59 -8.46
N LEU A 45 8.39 0.84 -7.28
CA LEU A 45 9.25 -0.13 -6.60
C LEU A 45 8.54 -1.48 -6.38
N GLY A 46 7.29 -1.45 -5.91
CA GLY A 46 6.48 -2.65 -5.74
C GLY A 46 6.21 -3.39 -7.06
N LYS A 47 5.89 -2.66 -8.13
CA LYS A 47 5.66 -3.23 -9.47
C LYS A 47 6.91 -3.92 -10.02
N VAL A 48 8.06 -3.25 -9.95
CA VAL A 48 9.34 -3.80 -10.44
C VAL A 48 9.75 -5.03 -9.63
N THR A 49 9.65 -4.97 -8.30
CA THR A 49 9.94 -6.10 -7.41
C THR A 49 9.04 -7.30 -7.73
N THR A 50 7.75 -7.06 -7.95
CA THR A 50 6.80 -8.12 -8.33
C THR A 50 7.09 -8.68 -9.72
N ALA A 51 7.51 -7.83 -10.67
CA ALA A 51 7.89 -8.27 -12.00
C ALA A 51 9.09 -9.23 -11.98
N PHE A 52 10.08 -8.99 -11.11
CA PHE A 52 11.18 -9.94 -10.90
C PHE A 52 10.70 -11.27 -10.31
N ALA A 53 9.85 -11.26 -9.28
CA ALA A 53 9.31 -12.49 -8.71
C ALA A 53 8.55 -13.32 -9.77
N ASN A 54 7.76 -12.65 -10.61
CA ASN A 54 7.00 -13.27 -11.69
C ASN A 54 7.90 -13.92 -12.75
N GLN A 55 9.08 -13.36 -13.05
CA GLN A 55 10.05 -13.97 -13.99
C GLN A 55 10.54 -15.34 -13.49
N TYR A 56 10.53 -15.56 -12.18
CA TYR A 56 10.86 -16.85 -11.55
C TYR A 56 9.62 -17.72 -11.29
N ASN A 57 8.47 -17.39 -11.87
CA ASN A 57 7.18 -18.06 -11.62
C ASN A 57 6.77 -18.07 -10.13
N ARG A 58 7.22 -17.07 -9.36
CA ARG A 58 6.82 -16.88 -7.96
C ARG A 58 5.84 -15.73 -7.86
N VAL A 59 4.85 -15.88 -6.98
CA VAL A 59 3.89 -14.81 -6.66
C VAL A 59 4.39 -13.93 -5.52
N GLU A 60 5.14 -14.52 -4.58
CA GLU A 60 5.68 -13.82 -3.42
C GLU A 60 7.11 -13.33 -3.72
N PRO A 61 7.35 -12.01 -3.69
CA PRO A 61 8.68 -11.46 -3.85
C PRO A 61 9.57 -11.72 -2.64
N THR A 62 10.86 -11.92 -2.91
CA THR A 62 11.92 -12.14 -1.92
C THR A 62 12.84 -10.91 -1.83
N LEU A 63 13.76 -10.90 -0.87
CA LEU A 63 14.76 -9.83 -0.77
C LEU A 63 15.69 -9.77 -1.99
N ASP A 64 15.93 -10.89 -2.67
CA ASP A 64 16.74 -10.92 -3.90
C ASP A 64 16.01 -10.23 -5.07
N ASP A 65 14.68 -10.36 -5.16
CA ASP A 65 13.86 -9.63 -6.14
C ASP A 65 13.88 -8.12 -5.87
N LEU A 66 13.84 -7.75 -4.58
CA LEU A 66 13.95 -6.36 -4.15
C LEU A 66 15.34 -5.78 -4.44
N ALA A 67 16.41 -6.57 -4.26
CA ALA A 67 17.77 -6.17 -4.62
C ALA A 67 17.91 -5.94 -6.14
N CYS A 68 17.29 -6.80 -6.96
CA CYS A 68 17.21 -6.59 -8.41
C CYS A 68 16.45 -5.29 -8.74
N ALA A 69 15.32 -5.04 -8.07
CA ALA A 69 14.55 -3.81 -8.24
C ALA A 69 15.32 -2.55 -7.84
N PHE A 70 16.07 -2.61 -6.73
CA PHE A 70 16.95 -1.52 -6.29
C PHE A 70 18.02 -1.23 -7.33
N SER A 71 18.68 -2.27 -7.87
CA SER A 71 19.65 -2.10 -8.94
C SER A 71 19.03 -1.48 -10.20
N GLN A 72 17.80 -1.84 -10.55
CA GLN A 72 17.11 -1.29 -11.73
C GLN A 72 16.65 0.17 -11.51
N LEU A 73 16.31 0.54 -10.28
CA LEU A 73 15.88 1.90 -9.90
C LEU A 73 17.02 2.79 -9.40
N ASP A 74 18.27 2.33 -9.55
CA ASP A 74 19.50 3.03 -9.13
C ASP A 74 19.53 3.38 -7.63
N ILE A 75 19.00 2.48 -6.79
CA ILE A 75 19.06 2.57 -5.33
C ILE A 75 20.28 1.77 -4.85
N ARG A 76 21.25 2.46 -4.24
CA ARG A 76 22.45 1.83 -3.70
C ARG A 76 22.24 1.44 -2.24
N LEU A 77 22.46 0.17 -1.92
CA LEU A 77 22.35 -0.34 -0.54
C LEU A 77 23.34 0.33 0.42
N SER A 78 24.53 0.72 -0.06
CA SER A 78 25.52 1.47 0.73
C SER A 78 24.95 2.77 1.27
N ASP A 79 24.19 3.49 0.44
CA ASP A 79 23.63 4.79 0.82
C ASP A 79 22.53 4.62 1.88
N LEU A 80 21.80 3.50 1.84
CA LEU A 80 20.80 3.15 2.84
C LEU A 80 21.44 2.79 4.18
N GLU A 81 22.56 2.05 4.16
CA GLU A 81 23.35 1.73 5.35
C GLU A 81 23.93 3.00 5.98
N ASP A 82 24.52 3.87 5.15
CA ASP A 82 25.02 5.18 5.59
C ASP A 82 23.88 6.02 6.19
N TYR A 83 22.71 6.05 5.55
CA TYR A 83 21.54 6.77 6.09
C TYR A 83 21.10 6.19 7.44
N PHE A 84 21.00 4.87 7.57
CA PHE A 84 20.59 4.21 8.81
C PHE A 84 21.56 4.49 9.96
N ASN A 85 22.86 4.53 9.69
CA ASN A 85 23.88 4.75 10.70
C ASN A 85 24.02 6.23 11.13
N ASN A 86 23.70 7.17 10.25
CA ASN A 86 23.96 8.59 10.46
C ASN A 86 22.71 9.45 10.70
N VAL A 87 21.52 8.92 10.44
CA VAL A 87 20.26 9.65 10.64
C VAL A 87 19.49 9.08 11.81
N ASP A 88 19.22 9.94 12.80
CA ASP A 88 18.47 9.56 13.98
C ASP A 88 17.06 9.04 13.60
N PRO A 89 16.58 7.97 14.28
CA PRO A 89 15.28 7.42 14.01
C PRO A 89 14.19 8.44 14.34
N VAL A 90 13.37 8.77 13.35
CA VAL A 90 12.24 9.68 13.52
C VAL A 90 11.05 8.92 14.09
N ASN A 91 10.70 9.21 15.34
CA ASN A 91 9.51 8.61 15.96
C ASN A 91 8.26 9.00 15.18
N PHE A 92 7.48 8.01 14.73
CA PHE A 92 6.21 8.27 14.05
C PHE A 92 5.25 8.99 15.01
N ALA A 93 4.60 10.07 14.55
CA ALA A 93 3.81 10.93 15.44
C ALA A 93 2.56 10.25 16.02
N ARG A 94 2.15 9.08 15.50
CA ARG A 94 1.01 8.30 15.99
C ARG A 94 1.50 6.97 16.56
N SER A 95 0.97 6.54 17.70
CA SER A 95 1.45 5.32 18.36
C SER A 95 1.02 4.02 17.68
N ASP A 96 -0.05 4.03 16.88
CA ASP A 96 -0.52 2.84 16.14
C ASP A 96 -1.39 3.23 14.92
N PRO A 97 -0.93 3.05 13.67
CA PRO A 97 -1.78 3.23 12.50
C PRO A 97 -2.77 2.04 12.37
N PRO A 98 -4.03 2.28 11.94
CA PRO A 98 -5.00 1.23 11.75
C PRO A 98 -4.53 0.27 10.65
N ARG A 99 -4.65 -1.03 10.91
CA ARG A 99 -4.34 -2.07 9.91
C ARG A 99 -5.32 -2.00 8.74
N LEU A 100 -4.77 -2.01 7.53
CA LEU A 100 -5.55 -2.06 6.29
C LEU A 100 -5.59 -3.50 5.75
N PRO A 101 -6.71 -3.91 5.12
CA PRO A 101 -8.00 -3.20 5.07
C PRO A 101 -8.66 -3.12 6.45
N VAL A 102 -9.28 -1.98 6.77
CA VAL A 102 -10.09 -1.88 8.01
C VAL A 102 -11.23 -2.87 7.87
N ALA A 103 -11.31 -3.83 8.81
CA ALA A 103 -12.35 -4.84 8.81
C ALA A 103 -13.73 -4.17 8.70
N SER A 104 -14.36 -4.31 7.54
CA SER A 104 -15.72 -3.82 7.34
C SER A 104 -16.64 -4.75 8.12
N ARG A 105 -17.46 -4.19 9.02
CA ARG A 105 -18.54 -4.95 9.67
C ARG A 105 -19.51 -5.60 8.67
N ALA A 106 -19.46 -5.18 7.40
CA ALA A 106 -20.28 -5.70 6.30
C ALA A 106 -19.54 -6.71 5.38
N ALA A 107 -18.40 -7.29 5.80
CA ALA A 107 -17.60 -8.20 4.97
C ALA A 107 -18.26 -9.55 4.65
N SER A 108 -19.45 -9.84 5.19
CA SER A 108 -20.31 -10.90 4.70
C SER A 108 -21.61 -10.30 4.18
N ARG A 109 -21.61 -9.91 2.90
CA ARG A 109 -22.84 -9.72 2.11
C ARG A 109 -23.19 -10.98 1.31
N LEU A 110 -22.75 -12.15 1.78
CA LEU A 110 -23.34 -13.39 1.31
C LEU A 110 -24.73 -13.47 1.96
N THR A 111 -25.70 -12.87 1.29
CA THR A 111 -27.10 -13.17 1.53
C THR A 111 -27.36 -14.52 0.91
N PHE A 112 -27.55 -15.53 1.75
CA PHE A 112 -28.12 -16.79 1.28
C PHE A 112 -29.59 -16.53 0.94
N PRO A 113 -30.10 -17.10 -0.17
CA PRO A 113 -31.43 -16.82 -0.63
C PRO A 113 -32.44 -17.39 0.36
N ASP A 114 -33.54 -16.67 0.59
CA ASP A 114 -34.65 -17.16 1.41
C ASP A 114 -35.36 -18.29 0.65
N PRO A 115 -35.95 -19.31 1.31
CA PRO A 115 -36.63 -20.40 0.60
C PRO A 115 -37.73 -19.91 -0.35
N SER A 116 -38.36 -18.78 -0.05
CA SER A 116 -39.36 -18.13 -0.90
C SER A 116 -38.78 -17.54 -2.21
N GLU A 117 -37.51 -17.14 -2.19
CA GLU A 117 -36.79 -16.60 -3.35
C GLU A 117 -36.32 -17.72 -4.29
N ILE A 118 -35.99 -18.88 -3.72
CA ILE A 118 -35.66 -20.10 -4.46
C ILE A 118 -36.85 -20.57 -5.30
N GLU A 119 -38.06 -20.48 -4.75
CA GLU A 119 -39.31 -20.89 -5.42
C GLU A 119 -39.67 -20.02 -6.64
N THR A 120 -39.23 -18.76 -6.67
CA THR A 120 -39.51 -17.82 -7.77
C THR A 120 -38.37 -17.73 -8.80
N ARG A 121 -37.31 -18.54 -8.62
CA ARG A 121 -36.16 -18.59 -9.53
C ARG A 121 -36.59 -19.13 -10.90
N ALA A 122 -36.23 -18.42 -11.97
CA ALA A 122 -36.48 -18.89 -13.33
C ALA A 122 -35.71 -20.19 -13.62
N GLU A 123 -36.37 -21.16 -14.26
CA GLU A 123 -35.88 -22.54 -14.47
C GLU A 123 -34.52 -22.67 -15.20
N TYR A 124 -34.01 -21.60 -15.84
CA TYR A 124 -32.77 -21.64 -16.61
C TYR A 124 -31.50 -21.33 -15.80
N TYR A 125 -31.61 -21.02 -14.50
CA TYR A 125 -30.43 -20.85 -13.65
C TYR A 125 -29.97 -22.19 -13.09
N GLU A 126 -28.74 -22.57 -13.42
CA GLU A 126 -28.09 -23.77 -12.91
C GLU A 126 -28.01 -23.78 -11.37
N GLU A 127 -28.33 -24.93 -10.77
CA GLU A 127 -28.43 -25.12 -9.31
C GLU A 127 -27.09 -24.87 -8.58
N TRP A 128 -25.97 -25.12 -9.25
CA TRP A 128 -24.62 -25.01 -8.68
C TRP A 128 -24.03 -23.59 -8.68
N LEU A 129 -24.71 -22.61 -9.29
CA LEU A 129 -24.28 -21.22 -9.23
C LEU A 129 -24.70 -20.56 -7.91
N PRO A 130 -23.81 -19.76 -7.26
CA PRO A 130 -24.19 -18.96 -6.11
C PRO A 130 -25.40 -18.08 -6.44
N SER A 131 -26.34 -17.94 -5.50
CA SER A 131 -27.45 -17.00 -5.64
C SER A 131 -26.93 -15.56 -5.71
N LEU A 132 -27.53 -14.76 -6.59
CA LEU A 132 -27.28 -13.31 -6.70
C LEU A 132 -27.84 -12.55 -5.51
#